data_AF-A0A519EME6-F1
#
_entry.id   AF-A0A519EME6-F1
#
_cell.length_a   1.000
_cell.length_b   1.000
_cell.length_c   1.000
_cell.angle_alpha   90.00
_cell.angle_beta   90.00
_cell.angle_gamma   90.00
#
_symmetry.space_group_name_H-M   'P 1'
#
loop_
_entity.id
_entity.type
_entity.pdbx_description
1 polymer ?
#
loop_
_entity_poly.entity_id
_entity_poly.type
_entity_poly.pdbx_seq_one_letter_code
_entity_poly.pdbx_strand_id
1 'polypeptide(L)'
;MSSVIAVYPGTFDPMTLGHEDVVRRATQLFSHVIVAVAAGHHKKTLFSLQERIEMTREAVAPYSDQVTVESFAGLLRDFVVARGGKAMVRGLRAVTDFDYEFQLAGMNRSLMPDVETVFLTPSDKYQFISSTFVREIAMLGGEVDKFVSPFVQDKLAAKVRSLGRE
;
A
#
# COMPACT_ATOMS: atom_id res chain seq x y z
N MET A 1 -0.35 25.20 11.32
CA MET A 1 -1.04 24.50 10.21
C MET A 1 -1.98 23.48 10.81
N SER A 2 -3.17 23.29 10.25
CA SER A 2 -4.10 22.22 10.68
C SER A 2 -3.44 20.86 10.47
N SER A 3 -3.56 19.95 11.45
CA SER A 3 -3.09 18.56 11.30
C SER A 3 -3.96 17.85 10.26
N VAL A 4 -3.37 17.44 9.13
CA VAL A 4 -4.05 16.74 8.05
C VAL A 4 -3.70 15.26 8.12
N ILE A 5 -4.71 14.42 8.34
CA ILE A 5 -4.59 12.97 8.32
C ILE A 5 -4.78 12.47 6.89
N ALA A 6 -3.76 11.81 6.36
CA ALA A 6 -3.83 11.10 5.10
C ALA A 6 -4.07 9.60 5.32
N VAL A 7 -4.84 8.97 4.44
CA VAL A 7 -5.01 7.52 4.38
C VAL A 7 -4.40 7.02 3.08
N TYR A 8 -3.46 6.07 3.18
CA TYR A 8 -2.87 5.37 2.04
C TYR A 8 -3.39 3.92 2.01
N PRO A 9 -4.48 3.64 1.27
CA PRO A 9 -5.08 2.32 1.24
C PRO A 9 -4.46 1.43 0.18
N GLY A 10 -4.33 0.14 0.50
CA GLY A 10 -3.82 -0.86 -0.43
C GLY A 10 -4.00 -2.29 0.08
N THR A 11 -3.83 -3.25 -0.84
CA THR A 11 -3.78 -4.67 -0.46
C THR A 11 -2.43 -5.03 0.16
N PHE A 12 -1.34 -4.44 -0.34
CA PHE A 12 0.04 -4.65 0.13
C PHE A 12 0.44 -6.13 0.25
N ASP A 13 0.38 -6.84 -0.87
CA ASP A 13 0.59 -8.29 -0.94
C ASP A 13 1.76 -8.66 -1.88
N PRO A 14 3.03 -8.44 -1.51
CA PRO A 14 3.47 -7.79 -0.28
C PRO A 14 3.62 -6.26 -0.42
N MET A 15 4.01 -5.61 0.66
CA MET A 15 4.62 -4.27 0.64
C MET A 15 5.86 -4.29 -0.29
N THR A 16 6.09 -3.21 -1.05
CA THR A 16 7.21 -3.12 -2.01
C THR A 16 7.96 -1.81 -1.79
N LEU A 17 9.17 -1.68 -2.35
CA LEU A 17 9.93 -0.44 -2.28
C LEU A 17 9.21 0.75 -2.93
N GLY A 18 8.34 0.49 -3.92
CA GLY A 18 7.49 1.51 -4.52
C GLY A 18 6.42 2.04 -3.55
N HIS A 19 5.83 1.15 -2.75
CA HIS A 19 4.87 1.56 -1.72
C HIS A 19 5.56 2.30 -0.56
N GLU A 20 6.74 1.83 -0.13
CA GLU A 20 7.56 2.48 0.89
C GLU A 20 7.94 3.91 0.48
N ASP A 21 8.29 4.12 -0.79
CA ASP A 21 8.57 5.45 -1.33
C ASP A 21 7.35 6.37 -1.30
N VAL A 22 6.15 5.84 -1.60
CA VAL A 22 4.91 6.62 -1.48
C VAL A 22 4.63 7.02 -0.03
N VAL A 23 4.82 6.10 0.94
CA VAL A 23 4.66 6.42 2.37
C VAL A 23 5.65 7.52 2.78
N ARG A 24 6.94 7.35 2.46
CA ARG A 24 7.98 8.35 2.74
C ARG A 24 7.65 9.72 2.17
N ARG A 25 7.09 9.78 0.95
CA ARG A 25 6.71 11.06 0.33
C ARG A 25 5.45 11.65 0.96
N ALA A 26 4.50 10.81 1.36
CA ALA A 26 3.31 11.26 2.07
C ALA A 26 3.65 11.88 3.44
N THR A 27 4.61 11.33 4.19
CA THR A 27 5.04 11.90 5.48
C THR A 27 5.72 13.27 5.35
N GLN A 28 6.15 13.66 4.16
CA GLN A 28 6.66 15.02 3.91
C GLN A 28 5.54 16.05 3.68
N LEU A 29 4.31 15.60 3.45
CA LEU A 29 3.17 16.43 3.07
C LEU A 29 2.07 16.48 4.14
N PHE A 30 1.96 15.42 4.95
CA PHE A 30 0.89 15.23 5.92
C PHE A 30 1.46 15.04 7.32
N SER A 31 0.75 15.54 8.34
CA SER A 31 1.17 15.40 9.73
C SER A 31 1.01 13.97 10.24
N HIS A 32 0.07 13.20 9.67
CA HIS A 32 -0.13 11.79 10.00
C HIS A 32 -0.56 11.00 8.77
N VAL A 33 0.00 9.80 8.59
CA VAL A 33 -0.33 8.89 7.48
C VAL A 33 -0.81 7.55 8.05
N ILE A 34 -2.03 7.16 7.71
CA ILE A 34 -2.58 5.84 8.03
C ILE A 34 -2.40 4.95 6.80
N VAL A 35 -1.51 3.96 6.89
CA VAL A 35 -1.40 2.92 5.87
C VAL A 35 -2.48 1.87 6.14
N ALA A 36 -3.51 1.86 5.30
CA ALA A 36 -4.72 1.07 5.49
C ALA A 36 -4.67 -0.22 4.67
N VAL A 37 -4.41 -1.34 5.35
CA VAL A 37 -4.29 -2.68 4.76
C VAL A 37 -5.68 -3.30 4.58
N ALA A 38 -6.10 -3.48 3.34
CA ALA A 38 -7.40 -4.07 3.05
C ALA A 38 -7.47 -5.54 3.48
N ALA A 39 -8.49 -5.92 4.24
CA ALA A 39 -8.73 -7.32 4.64
C ALA A 39 -8.91 -8.26 3.44
N GLY A 40 -9.44 -7.72 2.33
CA GLY A 40 -9.69 -8.43 1.08
C GLY A 40 -11.06 -9.11 1.08
N HIS A 41 -11.91 -8.75 0.12
CA HIS A 41 -13.19 -9.44 -0.12
C HIS A 41 -13.20 -10.20 -1.45
N HIS A 42 -12.23 -9.97 -2.36
CA HIS A 42 -12.24 -10.57 -3.70
C HIS A 42 -10.86 -10.91 -4.31
N LYS A 43 -9.73 -10.57 -3.67
CA LYS A 43 -8.40 -10.88 -4.21
C LYS A 43 -7.83 -12.13 -3.53
N LYS A 44 -7.36 -13.09 -4.33
CA LYS A 44 -6.48 -14.16 -3.85
C LYS A 44 -5.14 -13.54 -3.46
N THR A 45 -4.95 -13.27 -2.17
CA THR A 45 -3.68 -12.79 -1.64
C THR A 45 -2.75 -13.96 -1.35
N LEU A 46 -1.46 -13.79 -1.58
CA LEU A 46 -0.43 -14.77 -1.22
C LEU A 46 -0.20 -14.80 0.29
N PHE A 47 -0.27 -13.63 0.92
CA PHE A 47 -0.12 -13.47 2.36
C PHE A 47 -1.47 -13.28 3.05
N SER A 48 -1.58 -13.82 4.26
CA SER A 48 -2.69 -13.53 5.16
C SER A 48 -2.73 -12.04 5.53
N LEU A 49 -3.88 -11.56 6.02
CA LEU A 49 -3.98 -10.16 6.47
C LEU A 49 -2.93 -9.82 7.53
N GLN A 50 -2.67 -10.73 8.48
CA GLN A 50 -1.69 -10.49 9.55
C GLN A 50 -0.26 -10.38 9.02
N GLU A 51 0.14 -11.27 8.09
CA GLU A 51 1.45 -11.20 7.45
C GLU A 51 1.61 -9.89 6.65
N ARG A 52 0.56 -9.42 5.98
CA ARG A 52 0.58 -8.15 5.25
C ARG A 52 0.71 -6.95 6.18
N ILE A 53 0.00 -6.95 7.31
CA ILE A 53 0.13 -5.92 8.35
C ILE A 53 1.54 -5.93 8.94
N GLU A 54 2.10 -7.10 9.24
CA GLU A 54 3.45 -7.26 9.78
C GLU A 54 4.50 -6.67 8.82
N MET A 55 4.48 -7.08 7.55
CA MET A 55 5.38 -6.53 6.53
C MET A 55 5.19 -5.02 6.34
N THR A 56 3.96 -4.53 6.41
CA THR A 56 3.66 -3.10 6.31
C THR A 56 4.25 -2.33 7.50
N ARG A 57 4.10 -2.85 8.73
CA ARG A 57 4.64 -2.23 9.95
C ARG A 57 6.15 -2.15 9.92
N GLU A 58 6.81 -3.22 9.52
CA GLU A 58 8.28 -3.23 9.43
C GLU A 58 8.77 -2.22 8.40
N ALA A 59 8.13 -2.19 7.23
CA ALA A 59 8.49 -1.28 6.14
C ALA A 59 8.34 0.21 6.50
N VAL A 60 7.41 0.55 7.41
CA VAL A 60 7.17 1.94 7.83
C VAL A 60 7.72 2.28 9.21
N ALA A 61 8.43 1.34 9.86
CA ALA A 61 9.03 1.55 11.19
C ALA A 61 9.92 2.81 11.28
N PRO A 62 10.70 3.20 10.24
CA PRO A 62 11.45 4.46 10.26
C PRO A 62 10.60 5.74 10.39
N TYR A 63 9.28 5.63 10.21
CA TYR A 63 8.32 6.74 10.27
C TYR A 63 7.28 6.55 11.39
N SER A 64 7.56 5.74 12.42
CA SER A 64 6.60 5.37 13.47
C SER A 64 5.94 6.54 14.19
N ASP A 65 6.60 7.70 14.25
CA ASP A 65 6.08 8.90 14.89
C ASP A 65 4.97 9.59 14.08
N GLN A 66 4.87 9.29 12.78
CA GLN A 66 3.94 9.93 11.83
C GLN A 66 3.08 8.91 11.07
N VAL A 67 3.37 7.62 11.18
CA VAL A 67 2.72 6.56 10.39
C VAL A 67 2.11 5.51 11.30
N THR A 68 0.82 5.25 11.11
CA THR A 68 0.14 4.09 11.71
C THR A 68 -0.26 3.08 10.65
N VAL A 69 -0.25 1.80 11.04
CA VAL A 69 -0.73 0.71 10.19
C VAL A 69 -2.00 0.14 10.78
N GLU A 70 -3.08 0.27 10.03
CA GLU A 70 -4.39 -0.25 10.38
C GLU A 70 -4.89 -1.18 9.28
N SER A 71 -5.79 -2.09 9.64
CA SER A 71 -6.53 -2.85 8.65
C SER A 71 -7.96 -2.35 8.57
N PHE A 72 -8.59 -2.58 7.43
CA PHE A 72 -10.01 -2.25 7.25
C PHE A 72 -10.74 -3.34 6.48
N ALA A 73 -12.02 -3.46 6.79
CA ALA A 73 -12.99 -4.29 6.07
C ALA A 73 -14.20 -3.42 5.71
N GLY A 74 -14.94 -3.80 4.66
CA GLY A 74 -16.05 -3.01 4.15
C GLY A 74 -15.60 -1.84 3.27
N LEU A 75 -16.39 -0.76 3.26
CA LEU A 75 -16.15 0.39 2.39
C LEU A 75 -14.98 1.23 2.91
N LEU A 76 -14.04 1.53 2.01
CA LEU A 76 -12.92 2.42 2.30
C LEU A 76 -13.40 3.80 2.78
N ARG A 77 -14.53 4.27 2.26
CA ARG A 77 -15.17 5.51 2.68
C ARG A 77 -15.32 5.60 4.20
N ASP A 78 -15.96 4.59 4.77
CA ASP A 78 -16.35 4.60 6.18
C ASP A 78 -15.11 4.57 7.06
N PHE A 79 -14.08 3.83 6.63
CA PHE A 79 -12.78 3.83 7.28
C PHE A 79 -12.14 5.22 7.28
N VAL A 80 -12.05 5.88 6.12
CA VAL A 80 -11.41 7.21 5.99
C VAL A 80 -12.15 8.25 6.83
N VAL A 81 -13.48 8.31 6.72
CA VAL A 81 -14.31 9.29 7.44
C VAL A 81 -14.23 9.06 8.96
N ALA A 82 -14.28 7.81 9.42
CA ALA A 82 -14.21 7.49 10.84
C ALA A 82 -12.88 7.90 11.50
N ARG A 83 -11.80 8.04 10.73
CA ARG A 83 -10.48 8.52 11.23
C ARG A 83 -10.29 10.02 11.03
N GLY A 84 -11.29 10.74 10.52
CA GLY A 84 -11.15 12.15 10.18
C GLY A 84 -10.14 12.39 9.06
N GLY A 85 -9.91 11.39 8.20
CA GLY A 85 -9.03 11.52 7.04
C GLY A 85 -9.51 12.65 6.13
N LYS A 86 -8.56 13.44 5.63
CA LYS A 86 -8.81 14.57 4.71
C LYS A 86 -8.12 14.40 3.36
N ALA A 87 -7.16 13.48 3.28
CA ALA A 87 -6.51 13.11 2.04
C ALA A 87 -6.50 11.59 1.87
N MET A 88 -6.82 11.11 0.68
CA MET A 88 -6.62 9.74 0.25
C MET A 88 -5.43 9.69 -0.70
N VAL A 89 -4.30 9.18 -0.22
CA VAL A 89 -3.08 9.05 -1.01
C VAL A 89 -3.18 7.84 -1.93
N ARG A 90 -2.78 7.99 -3.18
CA ARG A 90 -2.71 6.90 -4.16
C ARG A 90 -1.38 6.99 -4.92
N GLY A 91 -0.74 5.84 -5.11
CA GLY A 91 0.47 5.75 -5.93
C GLY A 91 0.10 5.66 -7.40
N LEU A 92 0.70 6.47 -8.26
CA LEU A 92 0.45 6.45 -9.70
C LEU A 92 1.75 6.19 -10.47
N ARG A 93 1.83 5.07 -11.18
CA ARG A 93 3.08 4.59 -11.78
C ARG A 93 3.18 4.85 -13.28
N ALA A 94 2.16 4.44 -14.02
CA ALA A 94 2.09 4.56 -15.47
C ALA A 94 0.73 5.14 -15.88
N VAL A 95 0.64 5.61 -17.13
CA VAL A 95 -0.60 6.15 -17.72
C VAL A 95 -1.74 5.13 -17.61
N THR A 96 -1.46 3.83 -17.67
CA THR A 96 -2.47 2.76 -17.55
C THR A 96 -3.12 2.68 -16.16
N ASP A 97 -2.43 3.10 -15.10
CA ASP A 97 -3.02 3.18 -13.76
C ASP A 97 -3.95 4.41 -13.64
N PHE A 98 -3.73 5.44 -14.47
CA PHE A 98 -4.42 6.73 -14.35
C PHE A 98 -5.91 6.62 -14.61
N ASP A 99 -6.36 5.94 -15.66
CA ASP A 99 -7.79 5.87 -15.99
C ASP A 99 -8.60 5.23 -14.86
N TYR A 100 -8.10 4.13 -14.30
CA TYR A 100 -8.73 3.44 -13.17
C TYR A 100 -8.76 4.34 -11.92
N GLU A 101 -7.62 4.93 -11.57
CA GLU A 101 -7.49 5.77 -10.38
C GLU A 101 -8.30 7.07 -10.49
N PHE A 102 -8.37 7.67 -11.68
CA PHE A 102 -9.13 8.88 -11.95
C PHE A 102 -10.64 8.63 -11.81
N GLN A 103 -11.14 7.52 -12.36
CA GLN A 103 -12.54 7.11 -12.16
C GLN A 103 -12.86 6.89 -10.69
N LEU A 104 -11.98 6.17 -9.98
CA LEU A 104 -12.14 5.89 -8.56
C LEU A 104 -12.12 7.18 -7.72
N ALA A 105 -11.25 8.14 -8.04
CA ALA A 105 -11.22 9.45 -7.39
C ALA A 105 -12.52 10.24 -7.62
N GLY A 106 -13.05 10.21 -8.85
CA GLY A 106 -14.34 10.82 -9.17
C GLY A 106 -15.49 10.25 -8.34
N MET A 107 -15.57 8.92 -8.23
CA MET A 107 -16.56 8.24 -7.38
C MET A 107 -16.37 8.60 -5.90
N ASN A 108 -15.12 8.59 -5.41
CA ASN A 108 -14.83 8.93 -4.03
C ASN A 108 -15.18 10.38 -3.69
N ARG A 109 -15.06 11.33 -4.62
CA ARG A 109 -15.51 12.70 -4.40
C ARG A 109 -17.03 12.79 -4.16
N SER A 110 -17.82 11.99 -4.86
CA SER A 110 -19.27 11.92 -4.61
C SER A 110 -19.61 11.26 -3.26
N LEU A 111 -18.81 10.26 -2.86
CA LEU A 111 -19.04 9.50 -1.63
C LEU A 111 -18.46 10.19 -0.37
N MET A 112 -17.38 10.94 -0.53
CA MET A 112 -16.59 11.62 0.51
C MET A 112 -16.22 13.03 0.04
N PRO A 113 -17.18 13.97 -0.01
CA PRO A 113 -16.94 15.31 -0.57
C PRO A 113 -15.89 16.13 0.18
N ASP A 114 -15.61 15.81 1.45
CA ASP A 114 -14.61 16.48 2.29
C ASP A 114 -13.23 15.80 2.30
N VAL A 115 -13.01 14.82 1.41
CA VAL A 115 -11.76 14.06 1.28
C VAL A 115 -11.19 14.23 -0.13
N GLU A 116 -9.98 14.77 -0.20
CA GLU A 116 -9.28 14.90 -1.49
C GLU A 116 -8.49 13.65 -1.84
N THR A 117 -8.51 13.25 -3.12
CA THR A 117 -7.59 12.20 -3.60
C THR A 117 -6.28 12.84 -4.05
N VAL A 118 -5.16 12.38 -3.49
CA VAL A 118 -3.83 12.90 -3.78
C VAL A 118 -2.99 11.82 -4.45
N PHE A 119 -2.60 12.07 -5.70
CA PHE A 119 -1.75 11.16 -6.47
C PHE A 119 -0.28 11.49 -6.27
N LEU A 120 0.50 10.49 -5.85
CA LEU A 120 1.94 10.57 -5.72
C LEU A 120 2.59 9.60 -6.70
N THR A 121 3.49 10.10 -7.53
CA THR A 121 4.29 9.28 -8.45
C THR A 121 5.54 8.74 -7.73
N PRO A 122 5.76 7.44 -7.63
CA PRO A 122 6.99 6.95 -7.00
C PRO A 122 8.20 7.41 -7.80
N SER A 123 9.36 7.43 -7.15
CA SER A 123 10.65 7.73 -7.79
C SER A 123 10.87 6.83 -9.02
N ASP A 124 11.56 7.32 -10.04
CA ASP A 124 11.70 6.64 -11.35
C ASP A 124 12.13 5.17 -11.24
N LYS A 125 13.07 4.88 -10.33
CA LYS A 125 13.56 3.51 -10.06
C LYS A 125 12.48 2.52 -9.57
N TYR A 126 11.34 3.00 -9.08
CA TYR A 126 10.28 2.18 -8.51
C TYR A 126 8.98 2.19 -9.33
N GLN A 127 8.89 2.99 -10.39
CA GLN A 127 7.67 3.11 -11.21
C GLN A 127 7.22 1.76 -11.78
N PHE A 128 8.14 0.87 -12.12
CA PHE A 128 7.81 -0.42 -12.75
C PHE A 128 7.44 -1.52 -11.74
N ILE A 129 7.53 -1.26 -10.44
CA ILE A 129 7.31 -2.28 -9.41
C ILE A 129 5.81 -2.52 -9.23
N SER A 130 5.40 -3.78 -9.31
CA SER A 130 4.05 -4.22 -8.92
C SER A 130 4.15 -5.43 -8.00
N SER A 131 3.36 -5.47 -6.93
CA SER A 131 3.33 -6.65 -6.05
C SER A 131 2.94 -7.92 -6.82
N THR A 132 2.14 -7.81 -7.87
CA THR A 132 1.78 -8.97 -8.72
C THR A 132 3.01 -9.57 -9.38
N PHE A 133 3.86 -8.76 -10.03
CA PHE A 133 5.09 -9.25 -10.65
C PHE A 133 6.09 -9.73 -9.60
N VAL A 134 6.21 -9.04 -8.46
CA VAL A 134 7.08 -9.50 -7.37
C VAL A 134 6.67 -10.90 -6.89
N ARG A 135 5.36 -11.15 -6.70
CA ARG A 135 4.88 -12.48 -6.31
C ARG A 135 5.17 -13.52 -7.39
N GLU A 136 4.92 -13.21 -8.65
CA GLU A 136 5.14 -14.13 -9.77
C GLU A 136 6.62 -14.53 -9.89
N ILE A 137 7.53 -13.55 -9.87
CA ILE A 137 8.98 -13.79 -9.90
C ILE A 137 9.40 -14.66 -8.73
N ALA A 138 8.97 -14.34 -7.51
CA ALA A 138 9.32 -15.11 -6.31
C ALA A 138 8.80 -16.56 -6.39
N MET A 139 7.57 -16.77 -6.86
CA MET A 139 6.99 -18.12 -7.01
C MET A 139 7.70 -18.96 -8.08
N LEU A 140 8.33 -18.32 -9.07
CA LEU A 140 9.15 -18.97 -10.10
C LEU A 140 10.63 -19.14 -9.69
N GLY A 141 10.99 -18.79 -8.45
CA GLY A 141 12.36 -18.91 -7.94
C GLY A 141 13.30 -17.80 -8.42
N GLY A 142 12.78 -16.71 -8.95
CA GLY A 142 13.56 -15.54 -9.35
C GLY A 142 13.92 -14.60 -8.19
N GLU A 143 14.88 -13.72 -8.43
CA GLU A 143 15.37 -12.73 -7.46
C GLU A 143 14.45 -11.49 -7.40
N VAL A 144 14.14 -11.04 -6.17
CA VAL A 144 13.24 -9.90 -5.91
C VAL A 144 13.81 -8.84 -4.96
N ASP A 145 15.06 -9.00 -4.54
CA ASP A 145 15.81 -8.11 -3.63
C ASP A 145 15.83 -6.64 -4.10
N LYS A 146 15.74 -6.41 -5.41
CA LYS A 146 15.68 -5.06 -6.00
C LYS A 146 14.31 -4.38 -5.89
N PHE A 147 13.28 -5.11 -5.47
CA PHE A 147 11.88 -4.65 -5.52
C PHE A 147 11.20 -4.56 -4.15
N VAL A 148 11.76 -5.22 -3.14
CA VAL A 148 11.22 -5.27 -1.77
C VAL A 148 12.33 -5.07 -0.74
N SER A 149 11.96 -4.73 0.50
CA SER A 149 12.92 -4.69 1.60
C SER A 149 13.43 -6.10 1.97
N PRO A 150 14.62 -6.22 2.61
CA PRO A 150 15.16 -7.51 3.02
C PRO A 150 14.19 -8.34 3.88
N PHE A 151 13.46 -7.71 4.79
CA PHE A 151 12.46 -8.39 5.61
C PHE A 151 11.33 -9.01 4.76
N VAL A 152 10.84 -8.27 3.76
CA VAL A 152 9.81 -8.78 2.84
C VAL A 152 10.36 -9.88 1.94
N GLN A 153 11.62 -9.78 1.51
CA GLN A 153 12.30 -10.84 0.76
C GLN A 153 12.35 -12.14 1.56
N ASP A 154 12.69 -12.08 2.84
CA ASP A 154 12.72 -13.26 3.72
C ASP A 154 11.33 -13.89 3.87
N LYS A 155 10.28 -13.06 4.04
CA LYS A 155 8.89 -13.51 4.11
C LYS A 155 8.43 -14.17 2.80
N LEU A 156 8.81 -13.62 1.64
CA LEU A 156 8.54 -14.24 0.33
C LEU A 156 9.23 -15.59 0.22
N ALA A 157 10.53 -15.67 0.52
CA ALA A 157 11.28 -16.92 0.45
C ALA A 157 10.71 -17.99 1.39
N ALA A 158 10.33 -17.60 2.61
CA ALA A 158 9.65 -18.50 3.56
C ALA A 158 8.29 -18.98 3.04
N LYS A 159 7.49 -18.07 2.45
CA LYS A 159 6.18 -18.40 1.88
C LYS A 159 6.32 -19.37 0.70
N VAL A 160 7.22 -19.12 -0.23
CA VAL A 160 7.49 -19.99 -1.38
C VAL A 160 7.87 -21.40 -0.92
N ARG A 161 8.79 -21.53 0.06
CA ARG A 161 9.16 -22.83 0.65
C ARG A 161 8.00 -23.55 1.31
N SER A 162 7.06 -22.82 1.92
CA SER A 162 5.88 -23.43 2.55
C SER A 162 4.86 -23.97 1.55
N LEU A 163 4.84 -23.42 0.33
CA LEU A 163 3.98 -23.85 -0.76
C LEU A 163 4.58 -24.99 -1.59
N GLY A 164 5.91 -25.07 -1.67
CA GLY A 164 6.65 -26.10 -2.41
C GLY A 164 6.92 -27.40 -1.63
N ARG A 165 6.13 -27.71 -0.59
CA ARG A 165 6.13 -29.02 0.06
C ARG A 165 4.94 -29.85 -0.46
N GLU A 166 5.11 -30.37 -1.67
CA GLU A 166 4.53 -31.63 -2.14
C GLU A 166 5.66 -32.49 -2.74
#